data_AF-A0A1Q7RAW9-F1
#
_entry.id   AF-A0A1Q7RAW9-F1
#
_cell.length_a   1.000
_cell.length_b   1.000
_cell.length_c   1.000
_cell.angle_alpha   90.00
_cell.angle_beta   90.00
_cell.angle_gamma   90.00
#
_symmetry.space_group_name_H-M   'P 1'
#
loop_
_entity.id
_entity.type
_entity.pdbx_description
1 polymer ?
#
loop_
_entity_poly.entity_id
_entity_poly.type
_entity_poly.pdbx_seq_one_letter_code
_entity_poly.pdbx_strand_id
1 'polypeptide(L)'
;MDDGWEQIRAGLALIQWSGLATWDDARCALDPADPQDFEDSASEVHSDFGRVISWIVFSVGTEYLLKGICLLRGLIEGREKPVLRPPFPSEDIQSWVRLVCNKQQSAYESVISFGTLGDVPLRKLVKDLPERDLAWAALELLRQSIRNRDAHRYLRNVRAAHFRAVPELLVPASNALLKLLDLGELRTRLSGLGS
;
A
#
# COMPACT_ATOMS: atom_id res chain seq x y z
N MET A 1 -11.50 -9.58 12.56
CA MET A 1 -11.63 -9.17 11.14
C MET A 1 -10.36 -9.62 10.43
N ASP A 2 -10.36 -10.83 9.85
CA ASP A 2 -9.17 -11.36 9.18
C ASP A 2 -8.75 -10.49 7.97
N ASP A 3 -9.71 -9.82 7.32
CA ASP A 3 -9.43 -8.85 6.25
C ASP A 3 -8.41 -7.79 6.65
N GLY A 4 -8.46 -7.27 7.89
CA GLY A 4 -7.50 -6.27 8.36
C GLY A 4 -6.08 -6.81 8.40
N TRP A 5 -5.91 -8.06 8.83
CA TRP A 5 -4.61 -8.73 8.87
C TRP A 5 -4.10 -9.09 7.47
N GLU A 6 -4.99 -9.53 6.57
CA GLU A 6 -4.64 -9.79 5.17
C GLU A 6 -4.18 -8.51 4.45
N GLN A 7 -4.83 -7.38 4.72
CA GLN A 7 -4.40 -6.08 4.19
C GLN A 7 -3.01 -5.69 4.73
N ILE A 8 -2.71 -5.92 6.01
CA ILE A 8 -1.38 -5.66 6.57
C ILE A 8 -0.33 -6.57 5.93
N ARG A 9 -0.61 -7.88 5.80
CA ARG A 9 0.30 -8.84 5.17
C ARG A 9 0.62 -8.46 3.72
N ALA A 10 -0.41 -8.18 2.93
CA ALA A 10 -0.24 -7.70 1.56
C ALA A 10 0.55 -6.39 1.51
N GLY A 11 0.26 -5.46 2.43
CA GLY A 11 0.95 -4.18 2.52
C GLY A 11 2.44 -4.32 2.79
N LEU A 12 2.80 -5.12 3.80
CA LEU A 12 4.18 -5.39 4.16
C LEU A 12 4.91 -6.17 3.06
N ALA A 13 4.28 -7.17 2.43
CA ALA A 13 4.88 -7.90 1.31
C ALA A 13 5.22 -6.97 0.12
N LEU A 14 4.33 -6.04 -0.22
CA LEU A 14 4.58 -5.06 -1.27
C LEU A 14 5.65 -4.04 -0.87
N ILE A 15 5.67 -3.60 0.39
CA ILE A 15 6.73 -2.72 0.90
C ILE A 15 8.09 -3.43 0.77
N GLN A 16 8.19 -4.68 1.20
CA GLN A 16 9.42 -5.49 1.07
C GLN A 16 9.84 -5.67 -0.39
N TRP A 17 8.90 -6.06 -1.27
CA TRP A 17 9.18 -6.25 -2.69
C TRP A 17 9.64 -4.97 -3.39
N SER A 18 9.22 -3.79 -2.90
CA SER A 18 9.66 -2.52 -3.47
C SER A 18 11.14 -2.21 -3.24
N GLY A 19 11.84 -2.94 -2.37
CA GLY A 19 13.24 -2.68 -2.02
C GLY A 19 13.48 -1.38 -1.25
N LEU A 20 12.43 -0.65 -0.85
CA LEU A 20 12.54 0.61 -0.11
C LEU A 20 12.59 0.40 1.41
N ALA A 21 11.99 -0.68 1.92
CA ALA A 21 12.05 -1.04 3.33
C ALA A 21 11.83 -2.54 3.51
N THR A 22 12.42 -3.12 4.55
CA THR A 22 12.31 -4.54 4.92
C THR A 22 11.55 -4.70 6.22
N TRP A 23 10.95 -5.88 6.46
CA TRP A 23 10.24 -6.17 7.70
C TRP A 23 11.11 -6.99 8.65
N ASP A 24 11.26 -6.50 9.88
CA ASP A 24 11.92 -7.21 10.99
C ASP A 24 10.87 -7.90 11.86
N ASP A 25 10.79 -9.22 11.77
CA ASP A 25 9.87 -10.06 12.54
C ASP A 25 10.09 -9.93 14.06
N ALA A 26 11.32 -9.78 14.52
CA ALA A 26 11.64 -9.73 15.95
C ALA A 26 11.18 -8.42 16.59
N ARG A 27 11.41 -7.30 15.88
CA ARG A 27 10.96 -5.96 16.31
C ARG A 27 9.52 -5.65 15.93
N CYS A 28 8.93 -6.40 15.02
CA CYS A 28 7.66 -6.07 14.38
C CYS A 28 7.66 -4.64 13.82
N ALA A 29 8.71 -4.32 13.07
CA ALA A 29 8.95 -2.99 12.56
C ALA A 29 9.56 -3.06 11.16
N LEU A 30 9.41 -1.98 10.41
CA LEU A 30 10.10 -1.77 9.15
C LEU A 30 11.48 -1.16 9.37
N ASP A 31 12.46 -1.60 8.59
CA ASP A 31 13.75 -0.94 8.44
C ASP A 31 13.86 -0.31 7.05
N PRO A 32 14.39 0.92 6.94
CA PRO A 32 14.63 1.51 5.64
C PRO A 32 15.79 0.78 4.94
N ALA A 33 15.69 0.62 3.62
CA ALA A 33 16.79 0.12 2.82
C ALA A 33 17.96 1.12 2.78
N ASP A 34 19.17 0.61 2.59
CA ASP A 34 20.32 1.43 2.20
C ASP A 34 20.09 1.99 0.78
N PRO A 35 20.51 3.24 0.48
CA PRO A 35 20.40 3.80 -0.86
C PRO A 35 21.02 2.93 -1.95
N GLN A 36 22.18 2.32 -1.71
CA GLN A 36 22.86 1.50 -2.72
C GLN A 36 22.10 0.19 -2.95
N ASP A 37 21.68 -0.49 -1.89
CA ASP A 37 20.88 -1.71 -1.98
C ASP A 37 19.58 -1.47 -2.76
N PHE A 38 18.92 -0.33 -2.52
CA PHE A 38 17.74 0.06 -3.28
C PHE A 38 18.05 0.32 -4.75
N GLU A 39 19.12 1.02 -5.08
CA GLU A 39 19.48 1.32 -6.47
C GLU A 39 19.83 0.05 -7.25
N ASP A 40 20.51 -0.90 -6.60
CA ASP A 40 20.83 -2.21 -7.17
C ASP A 40 19.54 -2.99 -7.45
N SER A 41 18.66 -3.12 -6.44
CA SER A 41 17.36 -3.79 -6.59
C SER A 41 16.46 -3.14 -7.64
N ALA A 42 16.39 -1.80 -7.67
CA ALA A 42 15.62 -1.08 -8.67
C ALA A 42 16.16 -1.35 -10.08
N SER A 43 17.49 -1.46 -10.26
CA SER A 43 18.08 -1.75 -11.56
C SER A 43 17.71 -3.14 -12.08
N GLU A 44 17.54 -4.12 -11.19
CA GLU A 44 17.05 -5.47 -11.51
C GLU A 44 15.58 -5.47 -11.95
N VAL A 45 14.75 -4.61 -11.36
CA VAL A 45 13.35 -4.44 -11.78
C VAL A 45 13.29 -3.87 -13.20
N HIS A 46 14.02 -2.78 -13.46
CA HIS A 46 14.19 -2.20 -14.79
C HIS A 46 15.28 -1.12 -14.78
N SER A 47 16.18 -1.13 -15.78
CA SER A 47 17.29 -0.18 -15.91
C SER A 47 16.89 1.31 -15.83
N ASP A 48 15.86 1.74 -16.57
CA ASP A 48 15.37 3.12 -16.56
C ASP A 48 14.21 3.41 -15.60
N PHE A 49 13.28 2.46 -15.44
CA PHE A 49 12.01 2.69 -14.74
C PHE A 49 11.91 2.01 -13.37
N GLY A 50 12.93 1.28 -12.95
CA GLY A 50 12.94 0.52 -11.70
C GLY A 50 12.57 1.34 -10.48
N ARG A 51 13.10 2.57 -10.38
CA ARG A 51 12.77 3.49 -9.28
C ARG A 51 11.27 3.81 -9.23
N VAL A 52 10.64 4.16 -10.36
CA VAL A 52 9.22 4.53 -10.34
C VAL A 52 8.34 3.32 -10.07
N ILE A 53 8.68 2.15 -10.62
CA ILE A 53 7.97 0.90 -10.34
C ILE A 53 8.02 0.59 -8.85
N SER A 54 9.21 0.63 -8.26
CA SER A 54 9.44 0.38 -6.83
C SER A 54 8.63 1.34 -5.95
N TRP A 55 8.66 2.65 -6.25
CA TRP A 55 7.88 3.64 -5.50
C TRP A 55 6.37 3.45 -5.64
N ILE A 56 5.86 3.08 -6.81
CA ILE A 56 4.46 2.72 -7.00
C ILE A 56 4.10 1.57 -6.07
N VAL A 57 4.90 0.50 -6.08
CA VAL A 57 4.62 -0.68 -5.25
C VAL A 57 4.70 -0.36 -3.75
N PHE A 58 5.69 0.43 -3.32
CA PHE A 58 5.77 0.91 -1.93
C PHE A 58 4.52 1.70 -1.51
N SER A 59 3.99 2.56 -2.38
CA SER A 59 2.78 3.33 -2.07
C SER A 59 1.53 2.47 -2.00
N VAL A 60 1.41 1.50 -2.92
CA VAL A 60 0.32 0.53 -2.86
C VAL A 60 0.41 -0.26 -1.55
N GLY A 61 1.60 -0.76 -1.20
CA GLY A 61 1.84 -1.47 0.05
C GLY A 61 1.50 -0.63 1.29
N THR A 62 1.89 0.64 1.30
CA THR A 62 1.54 1.56 2.41
C THR A 62 0.03 1.81 2.49
N GLU A 63 -0.67 1.91 1.37
CA GLU A 63 -2.13 2.02 1.35
C GLU A 63 -2.81 0.78 1.94
N TYR A 64 -2.35 -0.42 1.58
CA TYR A 64 -2.82 -1.69 2.16
C TYR A 64 -2.58 -1.72 3.68
N LEU A 65 -1.37 -1.37 4.12
CA LEU A 65 -1.02 -1.27 5.54
C LEU A 65 -1.98 -0.37 6.31
N LEU A 66 -2.25 0.83 5.78
CA LEU A 66 -3.13 1.81 6.41
C LEU A 66 -4.58 1.34 6.48
N LYS A 67 -5.09 0.72 5.41
CA LYS A 67 -6.42 0.14 5.40
C LYS A 67 -6.56 -0.95 6.46
N GLY A 68 -5.56 -1.84 6.54
CA GLY A 68 -5.52 -2.90 7.53
C GLY A 68 -5.55 -2.35 8.96
N ILE A 69 -4.70 -1.37 9.28
CA ILE A 69 -4.70 -0.71 10.58
C ILE A 69 -6.06 -0.04 10.87
N CYS A 70 -6.64 0.67 9.90
CA CYS A 70 -7.94 1.30 10.07
C CYS A 70 -9.07 0.30 10.28
N LEU A 71 -9.06 -0.84 9.58
CA LEU A 71 -10.04 -1.92 9.77
C LEU A 71 -9.94 -2.50 11.18
N LEU A 72 -8.74 -2.85 11.63
CA LEU A 72 -8.52 -3.42 12.96
C LEU A 72 -8.87 -2.44 14.08
N ARG A 73 -8.74 -1.13 13.82
CA ARG A 73 -9.17 -0.05 14.75
C ARG A 73 -10.64 0.34 14.62
N GLY A 74 -11.42 -0.29 13.74
CA GLY A 74 -12.83 0.06 13.51
C GLY A 74 -13.05 1.46 12.95
N LEU A 75 -12.06 2.02 12.25
CA LEU A 75 -12.12 3.35 11.64
C LEU A 75 -12.73 3.35 10.25
N ILE A 76 -12.68 2.20 9.57
CA ILE A 76 -13.32 1.95 8.28
C ILE A 76 -13.99 0.57 8.30
N GLU A 77 -14.92 0.36 7.38
CA GLU A 77 -15.63 -0.90 7.19
C GLU A 77 -15.63 -1.25 5.70
N GLY A 78 -15.63 -2.54 5.40
CA GLY A 78 -15.78 -3.04 4.03
C GLY A 78 -17.14 -2.65 3.46
N ARG A 79 -17.14 -2.11 2.24
CA ARG A 79 -18.37 -1.79 1.51
C ARG A 79 -18.41 -2.60 0.23
N GLU A 80 -19.51 -3.29 0.00
CA GLU A 80 -19.76 -3.94 -1.27
C GLU A 80 -19.87 -2.90 -2.38
N LYS A 81 -19.16 -3.15 -3.48
CA LYS A 81 -19.22 -2.32 -4.67
C LYS A 81 -19.23 -3.21 -5.92
N PRO A 82 -20.09 -2.92 -6.91
CA PRO A 82 -20.00 -3.60 -8.19
C PRO A 82 -18.71 -3.19 -8.90
N VAL A 83 -17.94 -4.18 -9.34
CA VAL A 83 -16.79 -4.00 -10.23
C VAL A 83 -16.98 -4.84 -11.48
N LEU A 84 -16.38 -4.41 -12.59
CA LEU A 84 -16.36 -5.20 -13.81
C LEU A 84 -15.57 -6.47 -13.54
N ARG A 85 -16.20 -7.63 -13.72
CA ARG A 85 -15.49 -8.91 -13.67
C ARG A 85 -14.67 -9.11 -14.96
N PRO A 86 -13.52 -9.80 -14.90
CA PRO A 86 -12.85 -10.24 -16.11
C PRO A 86 -13.75 -11.20 -16.93
N PRO A 87 -13.50 -11.34 -18.25
CA PRO A 87 -14.17 -12.36 -19.06
C PRO A 87 -13.83 -13.76 -18.54
N PHE A 88 -14.82 -14.66 -18.53
CA PHE A 88 -14.56 -16.06 -18.14
C PHE A 88 -13.76 -16.78 -19.24
N PRO A 89 -12.95 -17.81 -18.91
CA PRO A 89 -12.19 -18.56 -19.91
C PRO A 89 -13.04 -19.16 -21.04
N SER A 90 -14.32 -19.47 -20.77
CA SER A 90 -15.27 -20.02 -21.73
C SER A 90 -16.12 -18.96 -22.46
N GLU A 91 -15.97 -17.68 -22.13
CA GLU A 91 -16.77 -16.59 -22.67
C GLU A 91 -16.09 -15.96 -23.88
N ASP A 92 -16.84 -15.76 -24.97
CA ASP A 92 -16.37 -15.01 -26.12
C ASP A 92 -16.18 -13.52 -25.77
N ILE A 93 -15.04 -12.94 -26.15
CA ILE A 93 -14.68 -11.56 -25.80
C ILE A 93 -15.68 -10.55 -26.37
N GLN A 94 -16.19 -10.75 -27.58
CA GLN A 94 -17.18 -9.83 -28.16
C GLN A 94 -18.50 -9.87 -27.40
N SER A 95 -18.88 -11.05 -26.92
CA SER A 95 -20.05 -11.24 -26.07
C SER A 95 -19.86 -10.54 -24.72
N TRP A 96 -18.69 -10.69 -24.07
CA TRP A 96 -18.36 -9.95 -22.83
C TRP A 96 -18.38 -8.43 -23.03
N VAL A 97 -17.76 -7.92 -24.11
CA VAL A 97 -17.78 -6.48 -24.45
C VAL A 97 -19.22 -5.97 -24.56
N ARG A 98 -20.12 -6.73 -25.20
CA ARG A 98 -21.55 -6.36 -25.27
C ARG A 98 -22.21 -6.32 -23.90
N LEU A 99 -21.90 -7.25 -22.99
CA LEU A 99 -22.41 -7.20 -21.62
C LEU A 99 -21.99 -5.89 -20.92
N VAL A 100 -20.73 -5.50 -21.06
CA VAL A 100 -20.18 -4.26 -20.48
C VAL A 100 -20.82 -3.01 -21.11
N CYS A 101 -20.84 -2.91 -22.44
CA CYS A 101 -21.41 -1.76 -23.16
C CYS A 101 -22.90 -1.58 -22.85
N ASN A 102 -23.64 -2.68 -22.67
CA ASN A 102 -25.05 -2.67 -22.32
C ASN A 102 -25.30 -2.58 -20.80
N LYS A 103 -24.24 -2.43 -19.99
CA LYS A 103 -24.31 -2.37 -18.51
C LYS A 103 -25.11 -3.52 -17.90
N GLN A 104 -24.98 -4.72 -18.48
CA GLN A 104 -25.67 -5.89 -17.94
C GLN A 104 -25.08 -6.28 -16.59
N GLN A 105 -25.95 -6.62 -15.62
CA GLN A 105 -25.51 -6.99 -14.28
C GLN A 105 -24.55 -8.19 -14.28
N SER A 106 -24.69 -9.10 -15.25
CA SER A 106 -23.80 -10.25 -15.45
C SER A 106 -22.37 -9.88 -15.85
N ALA A 107 -22.09 -8.62 -16.21
CA ALA A 107 -20.74 -8.10 -16.43
C ALA A 107 -20.04 -7.65 -15.14
N TYR A 108 -20.76 -7.64 -14.01
CA TYR A 108 -20.28 -7.14 -12.74
C TYR A 108 -20.29 -8.23 -11.66
N GLU A 109 -19.35 -8.13 -10.75
CA GLU A 109 -19.32 -8.89 -9.50
C GLU A 109 -19.28 -7.93 -8.30
N SER A 110 -19.74 -8.39 -7.14
CA SER A 110 -19.63 -7.63 -5.89
C SER A 110 -18.28 -7.91 -5.27
N VAL A 111 -17.50 -6.86 -5.01
CA VAL A 111 -16.27 -6.96 -4.24
C VAL A 111 -16.34 -6.04 -3.02
N ILE A 112 -15.66 -6.46 -1.96
CA ILE A 112 -15.48 -5.63 -0.77
C ILE A 112 -14.42 -4.58 -1.09
N SER A 113 -14.80 -3.31 -0.95
CA SER A 113 -13.92 -2.16 -1.06
C SER A 113 -13.67 -1.54 0.31
N PHE A 114 -12.42 -1.23 0.60
CA PHE A 114 -11.98 -0.50 1.79
C PHE A 114 -11.62 0.96 1.48
N GLY A 115 -12.06 1.48 0.32
CA GLY A 115 -11.74 2.82 -0.16
C GLY A 115 -10.32 2.94 -0.73
N THR A 116 -9.86 4.18 -0.89
CA THR A 116 -8.51 4.54 -1.32
C THR A 116 -7.75 5.27 -0.22
N LEU A 117 -6.45 5.52 -0.39
CA LEU A 117 -5.67 6.34 0.56
C LEU A 117 -6.31 7.72 0.84
N GLY A 118 -7.01 8.29 -0.15
CA GLY A 118 -7.75 9.55 0.02
C GLY A 118 -8.99 9.46 0.90
N ASP A 119 -9.54 8.25 1.07
CA ASP A 119 -10.74 7.97 1.87
C ASP A 119 -10.38 7.51 3.30
N VAL A 120 -9.12 7.17 3.55
CA VAL A 120 -8.64 6.77 4.88
C VAL A 120 -8.80 7.96 5.84
N PRO A 121 -9.41 7.76 7.04
CA PRO A 121 -9.61 8.83 8.00
C PRO A 121 -8.31 9.18 8.74
N LEU A 122 -7.30 9.67 8.00
CA LEU A 122 -5.93 9.92 8.47
C LEU A 122 -5.90 10.74 9.77
N ARG A 123 -6.71 11.80 9.87
CA ARG A 123 -6.79 12.65 11.08
C ARG A 123 -7.23 11.86 12.30
N LYS A 124 -8.17 10.92 12.15
CA LYS A 124 -8.62 10.06 13.25
C LYS A 124 -7.56 9.03 13.59
N LEU A 125 -6.91 8.47 12.58
CA LEU A 125 -5.88 7.44 12.74
C LEU A 125 -4.68 7.95 13.55
N VAL A 126 -4.16 9.13 13.19
CA VAL A 126 -2.95 9.70 13.81
C VAL A 126 -3.22 10.45 15.10
N LYS A 127 -4.48 10.68 15.48
CA LYS A 127 -4.87 11.55 16.59
C LYS A 127 -4.16 11.21 17.90
N ASP A 128 -4.01 9.92 18.17
CA ASP A 128 -3.49 9.40 19.43
C ASP A 128 -1.97 9.10 19.38
N LEU A 129 -1.31 9.38 18.25
CA LEU A 129 0.13 9.17 18.11
C LEU A 129 0.92 10.33 18.75
N PRO A 130 1.95 10.06 19.56
CA PRO A 130 2.94 11.07 19.92
C PRO A 130 3.57 11.72 18.68
N GLU A 131 3.84 10.93 17.64
CA GLU A 131 4.41 11.34 16.36
C GLU A 131 3.36 11.78 15.32
N ARG A 132 2.18 12.24 15.75
CA ARG A 132 1.04 12.54 14.85
C ARG A 132 1.39 13.45 13.68
N ASP A 133 2.23 14.47 13.88
CA ASP A 133 2.52 15.48 12.86
C ASP A 133 3.45 14.89 11.79
N LEU A 134 4.39 14.03 12.22
CA LEU A 134 5.25 13.24 11.33
C LEU A 134 4.42 12.23 10.53
N ALA A 135 3.55 11.47 11.21
CA ALA A 135 2.67 10.52 10.55
C ALA A 135 1.74 11.23 9.55
N TRP A 136 1.14 12.35 9.92
CA TRP A 136 0.32 13.16 9.03
C TRP A 136 1.08 13.62 7.78
N ALA A 137 2.26 14.19 7.95
CA ALA A 137 3.08 14.69 6.84
C ALA A 137 3.52 13.56 5.89
N ALA A 138 3.93 12.41 6.43
CA ALA A 138 4.30 11.23 5.65
C ALA A 138 3.14 10.74 4.77
N LEU A 139 1.95 10.63 5.37
CA LEU A 139 0.76 10.12 4.70
C LEU A 139 0.24 11.09 3.64
N GLU A 140 0.33 12.40 3.90
CA GLU A 140 0.02 13.41 2.87
C GLU A 140 1.02 13.41 1.72
N LEU A 141 2.31 13.25 2.00
CA LEU A 141 3.32 13.13 0.95
C LEU A 141 3.02 11.93 0.04
N LEU A 142 2.69 10.76 0.60
CA LEU A 142 2.32 9.58 -0.20
C LEU A 142 1.05 9.83 -1.01
N ARG A 143 0.02 10.40 -0.39
CA ARG A 143 -1.26 10.73 -1.04
C ARG A 143 -1.07 11.63 -2.25
N GLN A 144 -0.18 12.62 -2.16
CA GLN A 144 0.03 13.61 -3.23
C GLN A 144 1.12 13.21 -4.22
N SER A 145 2.13 12.45 -3.82
CA SER A 145 3.31 12.22 -4.66
C SER A 145 3.15 11.06 -5.64
N ILE A 146 2.48 9.95 -5.30
CA ILE A 146 2.57 8.72 -6.13
C ILE A 146 1.30 8.49 -6.96
N ARG A 147 0.11 8.78 -6.42
CA ARG A 147 -1.14 8.65 -7.19
C ARG A 147 -1.38 9.78 -8.19
N ASN A 148 -1.00 11.02 -7.87
CA ASN A 148 -1.34 12.18 -8.72
C ASN A 148 -0.18 12.72 -9.58
N ARG A 149 1.08 12.61 -9.16
CA ARG A 149 2.18 13.20 -9.94
C ARG A 149 2.72 12.27 -11.02
N ASP A 150 2.95 11.00 -10.69
CA ASP A 150 3.58 10.05 -11.62
C ASP A 150 2.60 9.46 -12.64
N ALA A 151 1.30 9.44 -12.33
CA ALA A 151 0.25 9.11 -13.30
C ALA A 151 0.13 10.15 -14.43
N HIS A 152 0.66 11.37 -14.23
CA HIS A 152 0.53 12.48 -15.17
C HIS A 152 1.85 12.90 -15.83
N ARG A 153 3.00 12.74 -15.15
CA ARG A 153 4.32 13.03 -15.74
C ARG A 153 5.45 12.32 -14.99
N TYR A 154 6.15 11.41 -15.66
CA TYR A 154 7.43 10.88 -15.15
C TYR A 154 8.52 11.96 -15.25
N LEU A 155 9.18 12.24 -14.12
CA LEU A 155 10.33 13.13 -14.03
C LEU A 155 11.54 12.33 -13.55
N ARG A 156 12.53 12.16 -14.45
CA ARG A 156 13.80 11.49 -14.13
C ARG A 156 14.43 12.17 -12.92
N ASN A 157 14.93 11.39 -11.96
CA ASN A 157 15.62 11.81 -10.74
C ASN A 157 14.78 12.41 -9.59
N VAL A 158 13.47 12.63 -9.77
CA VAL A 158 12.61 13.09 -8.65
C VAL A 158 12.55 12.05 -7.52
N ARG A 159 12.56 10.76 -7.87
CA ARG A 159 12.49 9.67 -6.90
C ARG A 159 13.80 9.43 -6.15
N ALA A 160 14.94 9.75 -6.75
CA ALA A 160 16.22 9.77 -6.04
C ALA A 160 16.20 10.83 -4.92
N ALA A 161 15.64 12.02 -5.19
CA ALA A 161 15.47 13.06 -4.16
C ALA A 161 14.47 12.66 -3.06
N HIS A 162 13.46 11.85 -3.39
CA HIS A 162 12.51 11.33 -2.41
C HIS A 162 13.05 10.17 -1.59
N PHE A 163 14.16 9.52 -1.98
CA PHE A 163 14.70 8.39 -1.22
C PHE A 163 15.00 8.78 0.23
N ARG A 164 15.51 10.00 0.46
CA ARG A 164 15.71 10.56 1.81
C ARG A 164 14.45 10.52 2.67
N ALA A 165 13.26 10.66 2.08
CA ALA A 165 12.00 10.59 2.81
C ALA A 165 11.71 9.18 3.36
N VAL A 166 12.32 8.13 2.81
CA VAL A 166 12.09 6.75 3.26
C VAL A 166 12.58 6.54 4.70
N PRO A 167 13.88 6.69 5.02
CA PRO A 167 14.38 6.54 6.38
C PRO A 167 13.95 7.68 7.31
N GLU A 168 13.79 8.90 6.81
CA GLU A 168 13.55 10.08 7.67
C GLU A 168 12.07 10.35 7.97
N LEU A 169 11.15 9.85 7.14
CA LEU A 169 9.73 10.21 7.21
C LEU A 169 8.80 9.00 7.10
N LEU A 170 8.90 8.23 6.02
CA LEU A 170 7.92 7.20 5.67
C LEU A 170 8.03 5.97 6.58
N VAL A 171 9.22 5.40 6.76
CA VAL A 171 9.43 4.25 7.65
C VAL A 171 9.12 4.59 9.11
N PRO A 172 9.61 5.72 9.68
CA PRO A 172 9.24 6.14 11.03
C PRO A 172 7.72 6.30 11.21
N ALA A 173 7.02 6.89 10.22
CA ALA A 173 5.57 7.04 10.27
C ALA A 173 4.85 5.68 10.25
N SER A 174 5.23 4.78 9.35
CA SER A 174 4.66 3.43 9.26
C SER A 174 4.87 2.65 10.56
N ASN A 175 6.06 2.74 11.15
CA ASN A 175 6.35 2.13 12.45
C ASN A 175 5.54 2.74 13.59
N ALA A 176 5.33 4.06 13.60
CA ALA A 176 4.45 4.70 14.59
C ALA A 176 3.01 4.20 14.45
N LEU A 177 2.52 4.03 13.22
CA LEU A 177 1.17 3.52 12.96
C LEU A 177 1.01 2.05 13.36
N LEU A 178 2.01 1.21 13.14
CA LEU A 178 2.00 -0.20 13.55
C LEU A 178 1.91 -0.35 15.08
N LYS A 179 2.49 0.57 15.86
CA LYS A 179 2.37 0.59 17.32
C LYS A 179 0.94 0.84 17.83
N LEU A 180 0.00 1.21 16.95
CA LEU A 180 -1.42 1.31 17.29
C LEU A 180 -2.10 -0.05 17.43
N LEU A 181 -1.43 -1.13 17.02
CA LEU A 181 -1.92 -2.50 17.10
C LEU A 181 -1.27 -3.25 18.27
N ASP A 182 -1.89 -4.35 18.69
CA ASP A 182 -1.32 -5.22 19.71
C ASP A 182 -0.05 -5.93 19.18
N LEU A 183 1.05 -5.80 19.93
CA LEU A 183 2.35 -6.35 19.53
C LEU A 183 2.39 -7.88 19.57
N GLY A 184 1.66 -8.50 20.50
CA GLY A 184 1.57 -9.96 20.57
C GLY A 184 0.81 -10.54 19.38
N GLU A 185 -0.28 -9.89 18.99
CA GLU A 185 -1.06 -10.26 17.82
C GLU A 185 -0.27 -10.00 16.52
N LEU A 186 0.44 -8.88 16.40
CA LEU A 186 1.35 -8.61 15.28
C LEU A 186 2.37 -9.73 15.09
N ARG A 187 3.09 -10.13 16.15
CA ARG A 187 4.07 -11.24 16.09
C ARG A 187 3.44 -12.53 15.62
N THR A 188 2.28 -12.87 16.16
CA THR A 188 1.59 -14.12 15.84
C THR A 188 1.11 -14.11 14.40
N ARG A 189 0.46 -13.01 13.98
CA ARG A 189 -0.18 -12.86 12.68
C ARG A 189 0.79 -12.54 11.56
N LEU A 190 2.01 -12.10 11.82
CA LEU A 190 3.00 -11.75 10.78
C LEU A 190 4.25 -12.64 10.81
N SER A 191 4.25 -13.69 11.64
CA SER A 191 5.36 -14.65 11.68
C SER A 191 5.67 -15.25 10.30
N GLY A 192 6.95 -15.26 9.95
CA GLY A 192 7.44 -15.82 8.67
C GLY A 192 7.24 -14.91 7.47
N LEU A 193 6.93 -13.62 7.68
CA LEU A 193 6.86 -12.64 6.59
C LEU A 193 8.24 -12.05 6.26
N GLY A 194 9.18 -12.04 7.22
CA GLY A 194 10.54 -11.56 7.04
C GLY A 194 11.57 -12.63 6.63
N SER A 195 11.12 -13.88 6.40
CA SER A 195 11.97 -15.04 6.06
C SER A 195 11.95 -15.38 4.58
#